data_AF-A0A9X9QDG1-F1
#
_entry.id   AF-A0A9X9QDG1-F1
#
_cell.length_a   1.000
_cell.length_b   1.000
_cell.length_c   1.000
_cell.angle_alpha   90.00
_cell.angle_beta   90.00
_cell.angle_gamma   90.00
#
_symmetry.space_group_name_H-M   'P 1'
#
loop_
_entity.id
_entity.type
_entity.pdbx_description
1 polymer ?
#
loop_
_entity_poly.entity_id
_entity_poly.type
_entity_poly.pdbx_seq_one_letter_code
_entity_poly.pdbx_strand_id
1 'polypeptide(L)' 'MVSMRPWLSVMQDNSPAHVAASTMEDTNQRLIQPVFWQANSPDLNPIEAVWNRMKDYI' A
#
# COMPACT_ATOMS: atom_id res chain seq x y z
N MET A 1 -12.01 -16.65 -12.60
CA MET A 1 -10.72 -16.11 -13.10
C MET A 1 -10.54 -14.72 -12.50
N VAL A 2 -9.42 -14.48 -11.82
CA VAL A 2 -9.04 -13.12 -11.40
C VAL A 2 -8.66 -12.35 -12.67
N SER A 3 -9.29 -11.21 -12.93
CA SER A 3 -8.92 -10.34 -14.04
C SER A 3 -7.56 -9.71 -13.72
N MET A 4 -6.53 -10.08 -14.48
CA MET A 4 -5.19 -9.48 -14.32
C MET A 4 -5.22 -8.00 -14.69
N ARG A 5 -4.73 -7.14 -13.80
CA ARG A 5 -4.61 -5.69 -14.02
C ARG A 5 -3.14 -5.31 -13.98
N PRO A 6 -2.41 -5.38 -15.11
CA PRO A 6 -0.95 -5.16 -15.13
C PRO A 6 -0.53 -3.74 -14.75
N TRP A 7 -1.46 -2.79 -14.72
CA TRP A 7 -1.25 -1.41 -14.28
C TRP A 7 -1.55 -1.17 -12.80
N LEU A 8 -2.04 -2.18 -12.06
CA LEU A 8 -2.41 -2.03 -10.65
C LEU A 8 -1.19 -2.30 -9.75
N SER A 9 -0.81 -1.28 -8.99
CA SER A 9 0.19 -1.37 -7.93
C SER A 9 -0.40 -0.90 -6.60
N VAL A 10 0.19 -1.35 -5.49
CA VAL A 10 -0.21 -0.93 -4.14
C VAL A 10 0.89 -0.08 -3.50
N MET A 11 0.50 1.03 -2.89
CA MET A 11 1.38 1.91 -2.13
C MET A 11 1.04 1.74 -0.65
N GLN A 12 1.99 1.21 0.12
CA GLN A 12 1.88 0.97 1.55
C GLN A 12 3.26 1.11 2.20
N ASP A 13 3.30 1.38 3.51
CA ASP A 13 4.56 1.43 4.23
C ASP A 13 5.14 0.02 4.48
N ASN A 14 6.35 -0.02 5.05
CA ASN A 14 7.04 -1.27 5.39
C ASN A 14 6.73 -1.75 6.82
N SER A 15 5.53 -1.48 7.35
CA SER A 15 5.09 -2.04 8.64
C SER A 15 5.29 -3.58 8.65
N PRO A 16 5.66 -4.22 9.78
CA PRO A 16 5.89 -5.66 9.85
C PRO A 16 4.75 -6.52 9.29
N ALA A 17 3.50 -6.04 9.43
CA ALA A 17 2.33 -6.73 8.89
C ALA A 17 2.27 -6.70 7.34
N HIS A 18 2.73 -5.62 6.71
CA HIS A 18 2.72 -5.45 5.26
C HIS A 18 3.83 -6.28 4.58
N VAL A 19 4.97 -6.42 5.25
CA VAL A 19 6.13 -7.19 4.75
C VAL A 19 6.16 -8.65 5.25
N ALA A 20 5.17 -9.06 6.04
CA ALA A 20 5.03 -10.44 6.49
C ALA A 20 4.92 -11.39 5.30
N ALA A 21 5.53 -12.57 5.41
CA ALA A 21 5.58 -13.54 4.31
C ALA A 21 4.18 -13.90 3.77
N SER A 22 3.20 -14.10 4.66
CA SER A 22 1.82 -14.40 4.28
C SER A 22 1.16 -13.25 3.51
N THR A 23 1.41 -12.00 3.91
CA THR A 23 0.85 -10.81 3.24
C THR A 23 1.47 -10.62 1.86
N MET A 24 2.79 -10.79 1.76
CA MET A 24 3.51 -10.71 0.48
C MET A 24 3.09 -11.83 -0.47
N GLU A 25 2.85 -13.04 0.03
CA GLU A 25 2.36 -14.16 -0.76
C GLU A 25 0.95 -13.90 -1.31
N ASP A 26 -0.01 -13.46 -0.49
CA ASP A 26 -1.36 -13.11 -0.93
C ASP A 26 -1.33 -11.98 -1.98
N THR A 27 -0.50 -10.96 -1.75
CA THR A 27 -0.32 -9.83 -2.69
C THR A 27 0.23 -10.33 -4.05
N ASN A 28 1.20 -11.24 -4.02
CA ASN A 28 1.77 -11.84 -5.22
C ASN A 28 0.78 -12.77 -5.95
N GLN A 29 0.00 -13.57 -5.23
CA GLN A 29 -1.07 -14.40 -5.82
C GLN A 29 -2.15 -13.56 -6.52
N ARG A 30 -2.37 -12.32 -6.05
CA ARG A 30 -3.25 -11.34 -6.68
C ARG A 30 -2.61 -10.57 -7.84
N LEU A 31 -1.32 -10.79 -8.09
CA LEU A 31 -0.52 -10.11 -9.12
C LEU A 31 -0.49 -8.59 -8.93
N ILE A 32 -0.49 -8.14 -7.67
CA ILE A 32 -0.36 -6.74 -7.31
C ILE A 32 1.10 -6.52 -6.91
N GLN A 33 1.74 -5.50 -7.46
CA GLN A 33 3.13 -5.17 -7.11
C GLN A 33 3.16 -4.03 -6.09
N PRO A 34 3.79 -4.21 -4.91
CA PRO A 34 4.06 -3.12 -3.99
C PRO A 34 5.03 -2.10 -4.61
N VAL A 35 4.75 -0.82 -4.43
CA VAL A 35 5.68 0.27 -4.75
C VAL A 35 6.76 0.31 -3.67
N PHE A 36 8.02 0.55 -4.06
CA PHE A 36 9.11 0.73 -3.11
C PHE A 36 8.79 1.87 -2.14
N TRP A 37 8.99 1.62 -0.84
CA TRP A 37 8.71 2.58 0.22
C TRP A 37 9.96 2.94 1.00
N GLN A 38 10.28 4.23 1.08
CA GLN A 38 11.35 4.72 1.94
C GLN A 38 10.88 4.75 3.41
N ALA A 39 11.75 4.27 4.31
CA ALA A 39 11.44 4.28 5.74
C ALA A 39 11.29 5.71 6.29
N ASN A 40 10.36 5.91 7.21
CA ASN A 40 10.06 7.19 7.87
C ASN A 40 9.68 8.33 6.90
N SER A 41 9.01 8.02 5.79
CA SER A 41 8.58 9.01 4.79
C SER A 41 7.05 9.09 4.66
N PRO A 42 6.30 9.42 5.73
CA PRO A 42 4.84 9.52 5.65
C PRO A 42 4.38 10.62 4.68
N ASP A 43 5.16 11.69 4.52
CA ASP A 43 4.92 12.80 3.61
C ASP A 43 4.80 12.39 2.14
N LEU A 44 5.41 11.26 1.77
CA LEU A 44 5.30 10.70 0.42
C LEU A 44 3.99 9.93 0.21
N ASN A 45 3.19 9.64 1.26
CA ASN A 45 2.00 8.80 1.15
C ASN A 45 0.74 9.66 0.94
N PRO A 46 0.02 9.52 -0.18
CA PRO A 46 -1.22 10.24 -0.42
C PRO A 46 -2.28 10.04 0.67
N ILE A 47 -2.24 8.92 1.40
CA ILE A 47 -3.20 8.66 2.48
C ILE A 47 -3.09 9.68 3.62
N GLU A 48 -1.91 10.25 3.87
CA GLU A 48 -1.74 11.27 4.91
C GLU A 48 -2.54 12.53 4.61
N ALA A 49 -2.60 12.94 3.33
CA ALA A 49 -3.43 14.06 2.90
C ALA A 49 -4.92 13.79 3.10
N VAL A 50 -5.36 12.55 2.84
CA VAL A 50 -6.75 12.13 3.08
C VAL A 50 -7.06 12.17 4.58
N TRP A 51 -6.19 11.61 5.43
CA TRP A 51 -6.37 11.63 6.88
C TRP A 51 -6.36 13.03 7.48
N ASN A 52 -5.48 13.92 7.01
CA ASN A 52 -5.49 15.32 7.40
C ASN A 52 -6.83 15.98 7.07
N ARG A 53 -7.33 15.77 5.86
CA ARG A 53 -8.66 16.24 5.50
C ARG A 53 -9.74 15.62 6.38
N MET A 54 -9.69 14.31 6.66
CA MET A 54 -10.68 13.67 7.53
C MET A 54 -10.72 14.32 8.92
N LYS A 55 -9.57 14.60 9.54
CA LYS A 55 -9.48 15.27 10.85
C LYS A 55 -10.15 16.65 10.88
N ASP A 56 -10.21 17.35 9.75
CA ASP A 56 -10.83 18.68 9.65
C ASP A 56 -12.36 18.62 9.47
N TYR A 57 -12.89 17.50 8.94
CA TYR A 57 -14.28 17.39 8.50
C TYR A 57 -15.08 16.24 9.14
N ILE A 58 -14.43 15.36 9.92
CA ILE A 58 -15.01 14.21 10.62
C ILE A 58 -14.54 14.24 12.07
#